data_AF-A0A0K8STX6-F1
#
_entry.id   AF-A0A0K8STX6-F1
#
_cell.length_a   1.000
_cell.length_b   1.000
_cell.length_c   1.000
_cell.angle_alpha   90.00
_cell.angle_beta   90.00
_cell.angle_gamma   90.00
#
_symmetry.space_group_name_H-M   'P 1'
#
loop_
_entity.id
_entity.type
_entity.pdbx_description
1 polymer ?
#
loop_
_entity_poly.entity_id
_entity_poly.type
_entity_poly.pdbx_seq_one_letter_code
_entity_poly.pdbx_strand_id
1 'polypeptide(L)'
;MSSNKMNIVYYSVLGGALNAMGSMLGKLPPFLAKHESLDSWFVSGLCWMLMVCINSIGMMMFSKSLNESTSSFVPTLLTAASVYCASALFGVIVFSETTSPTW
;
A
#
# COMPACT_ATOMS: atom_id res chain seq x y z
N MET A 1 8.45 -26.25 10.48
CA MET A 1 7.24 -25.96 9.66
C MET A 1 6.42 -24.75 10.12
N SER A 2 6.38 -24.40 11.42
CA SER A 2 5.66 -23.21 11.93
C SER A 2 6.29 -21.87 11.50
N SER A 3 7.63 -21.77 11.50
CA SER A 3 8.36 -20.53 11.19
C SER A 3 8.06 -19.95 9.79
N ASN A 4 7.99 -20.80 8.75
CA ASN A 4 7.73 -20.31 7.38
C ASN A 4 6.33 -19.71 7.21
N LYS A 5 5.31 -20.22 7.92
CA LYS A 5 3.96 -19.64 7.84
C LYS A 5 3.91 -18.22 8.40
N MET A 6 4.63 -17.98 9.49
CA MET A 6 4.72 -16.66 10.11
C MET A 6 5.41 -15.65 9.17
N ASN A 7 6.48 -16.08 8.49
CA ASN A 7 7.19 -15.26 7.52
C ASN A 7 6.33 -14.90 6.30
N ILE A 8 5.56 -15.86 5.77
CA ILE A 8 4.62 -15.61 4.65
C ILE A 8 3.61 -14.52 5.04
N VAL A 9 2.96 -14.67 6.21
CA VAL A 9 1.98 -13.69 6.69
C VAL A 9 2.63 -12.32 6.88
N TYR A 10 3.80 -12.26 7.53
CA TYR A 10 4.52 -11.01 7.77
C TYR A 10 4.85 -10.28 6.46
N TYR A 11 5.45 -10.96 5.49
CA TYR A 11 5.84 -10.34 4.22
C TYR A 11 4.64 -9.94 3.36
N SER A 12 3.56 -10.74 3.34
CA SER A 12 2.34 -10.41 2.60
C SER A 12 1.61 -9.20 3.20
N VAL A 13 1.49 -9.14 4.54
CA VAL A 13 0.83 -8.02 5.22
C VAL A 13 1.65 -6.74 5.05
N LEU A 14 2.96 -6.80 5.29
CA LEU A 14 3.85 -5.66 5.14
C LEU A 14 3.91 -5.16 3.69
N GLY A 15 4.01 -6.09 2.72
CA GLY A 15 3.99 -5.75 1.29
C GLY A 15 2.69 -5.06 0.88
N GLY A 16 1.55 -5.53 1.38
CA GLY A 16 0.26 -4.90 1.12
C GLY A 16 0.12 -3.52 1.75
N ALA A 17 0.58 -3.34 2.99
CA ALA A 17 0.54 -2.04 3.66
C ALA A 17 1.43 -1.00 2.95
N LEU A 18 2.62 -1.41 2.48
CA LEU A 18 3.50 -0.56 1.69
C LEU A 18 2.86 -0.18 0.34
N ASN A 19 2.24 -1.12 -0.38
CA ASN A 19 1.55 -0.80 -1.63
C ASN A 19 0.38 0.19 -1.43
N ALA A 20 -0.35 0.07 -0.32
CA ALA A 20 -1.40 1.03 0.04
C ALA A 20 -0.79 2.42 0.35
N MET A 21 0.34 2.46 1.06
CA MET A 21 1.05 3.71 1.35
C MET A 21 1.60 4.38 0.07
N GLY A 22 2.14 3.59 -0.86
CA GLY A 22 2.55 4.09 -2.18
C GLY A 22 1.37 4.68 -2.95
N SER A 23 0.22 4.01 -2.92
CA SER A 23 -1.01 4.51 -3.55
C SER A 23 -1.53 5.80 -2.90
N MET A 24 -1.44 5.91 -1.58
CA MET A 24 -1.75 7.13 -0.82
C MET A 24 -0.87 8.30 -1.28
N LEU A 25 0.44 8.09 -1.41
CA LEU A 25 1.38 9.11 -1.88
C LEU A 25 1.11 9.55 -3.32
N GLY A 26 0.62 8.66 -4.18
CA GLY A 26 0.18 9.04 -5.53
C GLY A 26 -1.04 9.97 -5.53
N LYS A 27 -1.93 9.82 -4.54
CA LYS A 27 -3.12 10.68 -4.36
C LYS A 27 -2.84 11.98 -3.59
N LEU A 28 -1.72 12.05 -2.87
CA LEU A 28 -1.43 13.16 -1.94
C LEU A 28 -1.20 14.51 -2.64
N PRO A 29 -0.39 14.63 -3.72
CA PRO A 29 -0.19 15.91 -4.41
C PRO A 29 -1.47 16.56 -4.94
N PRO A 30 -2.36 15.86 -5.69
CA PRO A 30 -3.60 16.48 -6.17
C PRO A 30 -4.57 16.83 -5.04
N PHE A 31 -4.52 16.12 -3.90
CA PHE A 31 -5.28 16.50 -2.71
C PHE A 31 -4.73 17.79 -2.07
N LEU A 32 -3.42 17.89 -1.90
CA LEU A 32 -2.78 19.08 -1.36
C LEU A 32 -3.03 20.29 -2.25
N ALA A 33 -2.84 20.18 -3.56
CA ALA A 33 -3.07 21.27 -4.52
C ALA A 33 -4.51 21.83 -4.48
N LYS A 34 -5.49 21.02 -4.07
CA LYS A 34 -6.90 21.44 -3.92
C LYS A 34 -7.14 22.21 -2.61
N HIS A 35 -6.45 21.87 -1.53
CA HIS A 35 -6.71 22.40 -0.19
C HIS A 35 -5.78 23.53 0.21
N GLU A 36 -4.51 23.42 -0.14
CA GLU A 36 -3.50 24.42 0.09
C GLU A 36 -2.92 24.74 -1.28
N SER A 37 -2.83 26.01 -1.68
CA SER A 37 -2.32 26.44 -2.99
C SER A 37 -0.81 26.18 -3.17
N LEU A 38 -0.37 24.97 -2.86
CA LEU A 38 0.96 24.40 -2.98
C LEU A 38 1.03 23.63 -4.30
N ASP A 39 0.92 24.36 -5.41
CA ASP A 39 1.16 23.80 -6.74
C ASP A 39 2.67 23.76 -7.01
N SER A 40 3.35 22.93 -6.21
CA SER A 40 4.79 22.74 -6.27
C SER A 40 5.07 21.48 -7.07
N TRP A 41 5.53 21.64 -8.31
CA TRP A 41 6.05 20.56 -9.14
C TRP A 41 7.08 19.69 -8.39
N PHE A 42 7.85 20.31 -7.48
CA PHE A 42 8.81 19.63 -6.63
C PHE A 42 8.15 18.64 -5.65
N VAL A 43 7.06 19.03 -4.99
CA VAL A 43 6.32 18.16 -4.08
C VAL A 43 5.69 16.98 -4.84
N SER A 44 5.12 17.24 -6.01
CA SER A 44 4.57 16.21 -6.89
C SER A 44 5.66 15.23 -7.35
N GLY A 45 6.82 15.73 -7.78
CA GLY A 45 7.95 14.89 -8.19
C GLY A 45 8.51 14.05 -7.04
N LEU A 46 8.64 14.63 -5.85
CA LEU A 46 9.10 13.90 -4.66
C LEU A 46 8.12 12.80 -4.24
N CYS A 47 6.82 13.10 -4.21
CA CYS A 47 5.78 12.11 -3.91
C CYS A 47 5.77 10.98 -4.94
N TRP A 48 5.97 11.30 -6.22
CA TRP A 48 6.05 10.30 -7.28
C TRP A 48 7.26 9.38 -7.11
N MET A 49 8.45 9.93 -6.85
CA MET A 49 9.65 9.12 -6.58
C MET A 49 9.44 8.21 -5.37
N LEU A 50 8.89 8.74 -4.28
CA LEU A 50 8.62 7.98 -3.07
C LEU A 50 7.56 6.89 -3.30
N MET A 51 6.50 7.19 -4.06
CA MET A 51 5.49 6.22 -4.49
C MET A 51 6.12 5.04 -5.24
N VAL A 52 7.01 5.31 -6.20
CA VAL A 52 7.68 4.26 -6.98
C VAL A 52 8.54 3.41 -6.05
N CYS A 53 9.39 4.02 -5.22
CA CYS A 53 10.25 3.29 -4.28
C CYS A 53 9.46 2.40 -3.33
N ILE A 54 8.40 2.92 -2.71
CA ILE A 54 7.60 2.18 -1.74
C ILE A 54 6.85 1.03 -2.41
N ASN A 55 6.26 1.23 -3.59
CA ASN A 55 5.61 0.14 -4.33
C ASN A 55 6.62 -0.92 -4.80
N SER A 56 7.83 -0.53 -5.20
CA SER A 56 8.90 -1.50 -5.52
C SER A 56 9.28 -2.34 -4.31
N ILE A 57 9.39 -1.75 -3.12
CA ILE A 57 9.66 -2.49 -1.87
C ILE A 57 8.48 -3.38 -1.52
N GLY A 58 7.24 -2.89 -1.63
CA GLY A 58 6.02 -3.68 -1.39
C GLY A 58 5.95 -4.90 -2.28
N MET A 59 6.26 -4.75 -3.58
CA MET A 59 6.30 -5.86 -4.53
C MET A 59 7.45 -6.84 -4.25
N MET A 60 8.62 -6.35 -3.81
CA MET A 60 9.71 -7.22 -3.37
C MET A 60 9.30 -8.09 -2.17
N MET A 61 8.59 -7.51 -1.18
CA MET A 61 8.08 -8.26 -0.03
C MET A 61 7.03 -9.28 -0.45
N PHE A 62 6.14 -8.93 -1.39
CA PHE A 62 5.21 -9.88 -1.98
C PHE A 62 5.93 -11.05 -2.66
N SER A 63 6.95 -10.79 -3.48
CA SER A 63 7.77 -11.84 -4.11
C SER A 63 8.48 -12.72 -3.09
N LYS A 64 8.98 -12.16 -1.97
CA LYS A 64 9.53 -12.96 -0.87
C LYS A 64 8.49 -13.88 -0.24
N SER A 65 7.26 -13.39 -0.04
CA SER A 65 6.16 -14.22 0.48
C SER A 65 5.77 -15.36 -0.47
N LEU A 66 5.84 -15.13 -1.78
CA LEU A 66 5.59 -16.15 -2.79
C LEU A 66 6.69 -17.22 -2.81
N ASN A 67 7.95 -16.82 -2.70
CA ASN A 67 9.08 -17.75 -2.74
C ASN A 67 9.11 -18.72 -1.54
N GLU A 68 8.61 -18.27 -0.38
CA GLU A 68 8.49 -19.09 0.84
C GLU A 68 7.22 -19.97 0.86
N SER A 69 6.25 -19.70 0.00
CA SER A 69 4.96 -20.38 -0.02
C SER A 69 4.92 -21.50 -1.05
N THR A 70 4.29 -22.61 -0.69
CA THR A 70 4.03 -23.72 -1.62
C THR A 70 2.90 -23.43 -2.59
N SER A 71 2.06 -22.43 -2.30
CA SER A 71 0.93 -21.99 -3.12
C SER A 71 0.89 -20.47 -3.20
N SER A 72 0.58 -19.93 -4.38
CA SER A 72 0.43 -18.48 -4.59
C SER A 72 -0.88 -17.91 -4.01
N PHE A 73 -1.85 -18.76 -3.69
CA PHE A 73 -3.19 -18.33 -3.28
C PHE A 73 -3.16 -17.53 -1.96
N VAL A 74 -2.60 -18.12 -0.90
CA VAL A 74 -2.53 -17.51 0.44
C VAL A 74 -1.78 -16.17 0.45
N PRO A 75 -0.54 -16.06 -0.07
CA PRO A 75 0.16 -14.77 -0.07
C PRO A 75 -0.55 -13.71 -0.92
N THR A 76 -1.18 -14.10 -2.04
CA THR A 76 -1.95 -13.15 -2.87
C THR A 76 -3.17 -12.64 -2.12
N LEU A 77 -3.94 -13.53 -1.48
CA LEU A 77 -5.12 -13.17 -0.70
C LEU A 77 -4.76 -12.24 0.46
N LEU A 78 -3.73 -12.57 1.23
CA LEU A 78 -3.29 -11.76 2.38
C LEU A 78 -2.76 -10.40 1.94
N THR A 79 -2.00 -10.35 0.86
CA THR A 79 -1.48 -9.08 0.32
C THR A 79 -2.63 -8.22 -0.19
N ALA A 80 -3.56 -8.78 -0.95
CA ALA A 80 -4.74 -8.06 -1.45
C ALA A 80 -5.63 -7.53 -0.31
N ALA A 81 -5.90 -8.37 0.69
CA ALA A 81 -6.65 -7.97 1.88
C ALA A 81 -5.94 -6.84 2.65
N SER A 82 -4.62 -6.96 2.84
CA SER A 82 -3.81 -5.91 3.49
C SER A 82 -3.84 -4.60 2.71
N VAL A 83 -3.66 -4.63 1.38
CA VAL A 83 -3.77 -3.45 0.52
C VAL A 83 -5.14 -2.80 0.68
N TYR A 84 -6.21 -3.60 0.63
CA TYR A 84 -7.57 -3.09 0.69
C TYR A 84 -7.88 -2.44 2.04
N CYS A 85 -7.61 -3.13 3.14
CA CYS A 85 -7.80 -2.60 4.50
C CYS A 85 -6.95 -1.35 4.76
N ALA A 86 -5.66 -1.38 4.39
CA ALA A 86 -4.78 -0.24 4.58
C ALA A 86 -5.20 0.95 3.71
N SER A 87 -5.63 0.72 2.48
CA SER A 87 -6.10 1.79 1.58
C SER A 87 -7.38 2.42 2.10
N ALA A 88 -8.31 1.64 2.64
CA ALA A 88 -9.52 2.16 3.28
C ALA A 88 -9.18 3.02 4.51
N LEU A 89 -8.25 2.56 5.36
CA LEU A 89 -7.78 3.33 6.50
C LEU A 89 -7.13 4.66 6.07
N PHE A 90 -6.25 4.64 5.06
CA PHE A 90 -5.64 5.85 4.53
C PHE A 90 -6.67 6.79 3.88
N GLY A 91 -7.66 6.25 3.18
CA GLY A 91 -8.78 7.01 2.60
C GLY A 91 -9.54 7.79 3.65
N VAL A 92 -9.95 7.13 4.74
CA VAL A 92 -10.70 7.76 5.83
C VAL A 92 -9.82 8.75 6.61
N ILE A 93 -8.59 8.37 6.97
CA ILE A 93 -7.75 9.17 7.87
C ILE A 93 -7.14 10.38 7.15
N VAL A 94 -6.61 10.20 5.94
CA VAL A 94 -5.83 11.23 5.24
C VAL A 94 -6.72 12.08 4.33
N PHE A 95 -7.65 11.44 3.61
CA PHE A 95 -8.47 12.11 2.61
C PHE A 95 -9.89 12.41 3.10
N SER A 96 -10.24 12.02 4.33
CA SER A 96 -11.59 12.16 4.90
C SER A 96 -12.68 11.58 3.98
N GLU A 97 -12.36 10.50 3.27
CA GLU A 97 -13.31 9.81 2.39
C GLU A 97 -14.38 9.08 3.24
N THR A 98 -15.66 9.20 2.87
CA THR A 98 -16.76 8.46 3.51
C THR A 98 -16.75 6.99 3.11
N THR A 99 -16.60 6.12 4.10
CA THR A 99 -16.82 4.67 3.96
C THR A 99 -18.33 4.39 4.01
N SER A 100 -18.98 4.33 2.85
CA SER A 100 -20.34 3.78 2.76
C SER A 100 -20.33 2.31 3.20
N PRO A 101 -21.33 1.83 3.97
CA PRO A 101 -21.48 0.40 4.26
C PRO A 101 -21.72 -0.47 3.02
N THR A 102 -22.01 0.14 1.88
CA THR A 102 -22.21 -0.52 0.57
C THR A 102 -20.93 -0.59 -0.27
N TRP A 103 -19.77 -0.28 0.31
CA TRP A 103 -18.47 -0.53 -0.33
C TRP A 103 -18.26 -2.02 -0.62
#